data_AF-A0A257IZR5-F1
#
_entry.id   AF-A0A257IZR5-F1
#
_cell.length_a   1.000
_cell.length_b   1.000
_cell.length_c   1.000
_cell.angle_alpha   90.00
_cell.angle_beta   90.00
_cell.angle_gamma   90.00
#
_symmetry.space_group_name_H-M   'P 1'
#
loop_
_entity.id
_entity.type
_entity.pdbx_description
1 polymer ?
#
loop_
_entity_poly.entity_id
_entity_poly.type
_entity_poly.pdbx_seq_one_letter_code
_entity_poly.pdbx_strand_id
1 'polypeptide(L)'
;HSAGLYSTDAPAKPFAPQDPAILQARLDSSVPKPPFAELAEGSAQIETYTVSHAGKGPSNGVVIGRLDDGTRFIANTPADAALWHEMETADFLGRHGRVANDGARNTFTPT
;
A
#
# COMPACT_ATOMS: atom_id res chain seq x y z
N HIS A 1 9.80 0.65 -11.72
CA HIS A 1 10.74 0.01 -12.66
C HIS A 1 11.10 1.00 -13.74
N SER A 2 12.35 1.00 -14.20
CA SER A 2 12.81 1.77 -15.35
C SER A 2 13.36 0.79 -16.39
N ALA A 3 13.20 1.10 -17.67
CA ALA A 3 13.71 0.28 -18.76
C ALA A 3 14.69 1.10 -19.62
N GLY A 4 15.70 0.42 -20.15
CA GLY A 4 16.67 0.98 -21.10
C GLY A 4 16.74 0.12 -22.35
N LEU A 5 16.77 0.77 -23.52
CA LEU A 5 16.95 0.12 -24.81
C LEU A 5 18.36 0.45 -25.33
N TYR A 6 19.13 -0.57 -25.70
CA TYR A 6 20.51 -0.44 -26.16
C TYR A 6 20.70 -1.21 -27.46
N SER A 7 21.43 -0.62 -28.42
CA SER A 7 21.81 -1.24 -29.69
C SER A 7 23.14 -0.67 -30.16
N THR A 8 23.89 -1.45 -30.93
CA THR A 8 25.06 -0.96 -31.69
C THR A 8 24.66 -0.28 -33.00
N ASP A 9 23.42 -0.48 -33.45
CA ASP A 9 22.91 0.15 -34.67
C ASP A 9 22.56 1.62 -34.39
N ALA A 10 23.02 2.49 -35.28
CA ALA A 10 22.67 3.90 -35.22
C ALA A 10 21.15 4.07 -35.45
N PRO A 11 20.45 4.88 -34.62
CA PRO A 11 19.02 5.07 -34.79
C PRO A 11 18.73 5.85 -36.07
N ALA A 12 17.66 5.48 -36.79
CA ALA A 12 17.26 6.14 -38.03
C ALA A 12 16.90 7.64 -37.85
N LYS A 13 16.63 8.08 -36.61
CA LYS A 13 16.39 9.46 -36.21
C LYS A 13 17.08 9.75 -34.88
N PRO A 14 17.52 10.99 -34.62
CA PRO A 14 18.02 11.37 -33.30
C PRO A 14 17.01 11.06 -32.20
N PHE A 15 17.51 10.60 -31.05
CA PHE A 15 16.68 10.38 -29.88
C PHE A 15 16.13 11.73 -29.39
N ALA A 16 14.81 11.87 -29.44
CA ALA A 16 14.08 13.05 -29.00
C ALA A 16 12.84 12.58 -28.24
N PRO A 17 12.98 12.15 -26.96
CA PRO A 17 11.86 11.69 -26.18
C PRO A 17 10.89 12.85 -25.95
N GLN A 18 9.60 12.51 -25.85
CA GLN A 18 8.59 13.47 -25.45
C GLN A 18 8.91 13.98 -24.04
N ASP A 19 8.63 15.27 -23.79
CA ASP A 19 8.73 15.84 -22.45
C ASP A 19 7.93 14.97 -21.45
N PRO A 20 8.59 14.39 -20.43
CA PRO A 20 7.92 13.57 -19.41
C PRO A 20 6.76 14.30 -18.72
N ALA A 21 6.80 15.64 -18.64
CA ALA A 21 5.74 16.44 -18.02
C ALA A 21 4.38 16.26 -18.72
N ILE A 22 4.38 16.03 -20.04
CA ILE A 22 3.14 15.80 -20.80
C ILE A 22 2.51 14.46 -20.40
N LEU A 23 3.34 13.43 -20.23
CA LEU A 23 2.88 12.10 -19.81
C LEU A 23 2.36 12.15 -18.36
N GLN A 24 3.07 12.87 -17.47
CA GLN A 24 2.67 13.02 -16.07
C GLN A 24 1.35 13.78 -15.94
N ALA A 25 1.18 14.90 -16.66
CA ALA A 25 -0.07 15.67 -16.64
C ALA A 25 -1.28 14.87 -17.11
N ARG A 26 -1.08 13.96 -18.08
CA ARG A 26 -2.14 13.03 -18.50
C ARG A 26 -2.50 12.06 -17.38
N LEU A 27 -1.54 11.48 -16.68
CA LEU A 27 -1.82 10.57 -15.55
C LEU A 27 -2.57 11.31 -14.44
N ASP A 28 -2.10 12.49 -14.07
CA ASP A 28 -2.70 13.28 -12.98
C ASP A 28 -4.14 13.69 -13.27
N SER A 29 -4.51 13.90 -14.54
CA SER A 29 -5.85 14.29 -14.96
C SER A 29 -6.79 13.12 -15.26
N SER A 30 -6.25 11.92 -15.56
CA SER A 30 -7.07 10.79 -16.03
C SER A 30 -7.17 9.63 -15.05
N VAL A 31 -6.27 9.53 -14.06
CA VAL A 31 -6.27 8.44 -13.08
C VAL A 31 -6.97 8.90 -11.80
N PRO A 32 -8.14 8.34 -11.43
CA PRO A 32 -8.81 8.65 -10.18
C PRO A 32 -7.90 8.34 -8.99
N LYS A 33 -7.79 9.28 -8.06
CA LYS A 33 -7.09 9.07 -6.78
C LYS A 33 -8.11 8.49 -5.79
N PRO A 34 -7.89 7.28 -5.26
CA PRO A 34 -8.78 6.74 -4.23
C PRO A 34 -8.84 7.67 -3.02
N PRO A 35 -10.01 7.85 -2.40
CA PRO A 35 -10.10 8.60 -1.15
C PRO A 35 -9.21 7.98 -0.08
N PHE A 36 -8.65 8.83 0.77
CA PHE A 36 -7.70 8.44 1.81
C PHE A 36 -8.08 9.10 3.13
N ALA A 37 -8.14 8.31 4.20
CA ALA A 37 -8.31 8.76 5.56
C ALA A 37 -6.99 8.63 6.31
N GLU A 38 -6.44 9.78 6.74
CA GLU A 38 -5.22 9.82 7.56
C GLU A 38 -5.49 9.24 8.96
N LEU A 39 -6.62 9.63 9.54
CA LEU A 39 -7.17 9.05 10.77
C LEU A 39 -8.46 8.32 10.42
N ALA A 40 -8.43 6.99 10.50
CA ALA A 40 -9.54 6.14 10.14
C ALA A 40 -10.22 5.56 11.39
N GLU A 41 -11.53 5.39 11.32
CA GLU A 41 -12.31 4.71 12.35
C GLU A 41 -13.47 3.96 11.69
N GLY A 42 -13.67 2.70 12.09
CA GLY A 42 -14.82 1.91 11.66
C GLY A 42 -14.45 0.52 11.15
N SER A 43 -15.45 -0.16 10.59
CA SER A 43 -15.30 -1.46 9.94
C SER A 43 -14.48 -1.32 8.66
N ALA A 44 -13.63 -2.31 8.42
CA ALA A 44 -12.73 -2.31 7.27
C ALA A 44 -12.31 -3.72 6.87
N GLN A 45 -11.68 -3.81 5.69
CA GLN A 45 -11.03 -5.01 5.18
C GLN A 45 -9.59 -4.72 4.76
N ILE A 46 -8.73 -5.73 4.84
CA ILE A 46 -7.33 -5.65 4.38
C ILE A 46 -7.29 -5.66 2.85
N GLU A 47 -6.68 -4.63 2.24
CA GLU A 47 -6.39 -4.61 0.79
C GLU A 47 -4.99 -5.16 0.50
N THR A 48 -4.01 -4.85 1.35
CA THR A 48 -2.68 -5.49 1.36
C THR A 48 -2.04 -5.33 2.74
N TYR A 49 -1.10 -6.20 3.07
CA TYR A 49 -0.38 -6.13 4.33
C TYR A 49 1.08 -6.55 4.17
N THR A 50 1.89 -6.22 5.17
CA THR A 50 3.25 -6.74 5.33
C THR A 50 3.51 -7.01 6.80
N VAL A 51 4.36 -7.99 7.08
CA VAL A 51 4.92 -8.24 8.40
C VAL A 51 6.39 -7.85 8.36
N SER A 52 6.82 -7.02 9.30
CA SER A 52 8.22 -6.66 9.49
C SER A 52 8.86 -7.63 10.47
N HIS A 53 10.13 -7.98 10.23
CA HIS A 53 10.90 -8.83 11.13
C HIS A 53 12.01 -8.04 11.83
N ALA A 54 12.32 -8.44 13.06
CA ALA A 54 13.53 -8.07 13.78
C ALA A 54 14.35 -9.33 14.10
N GLY A 55 15.45 -9.18 14.83
CA GLY A 55 16.36 -10.31 15.14
C GLY A 55 15.74 -11.50 15.89
N LYS A 56 14.51 -11.38 16.40
CA LYS A 56 13.78 -12.45 17.10
C LYS A 56 12.55 -12.95 16.31
N GLY A 57 12.41 -12.59 15.04
CA GLY A 57 11.25 -12.95 14.22
C GLY A 57 10.30 -11.76 13.99
N PRO A 58 8.99 -12.03 13.79
CA PRO A 58 7.99 -11.02 13.47
C PRO A 58 7.93 -9.94 14.54
N SER A 59 7.85 -8.67 14.15
CA SER A 59 7.94 -7.52 15.07
C SER A 59 6.91 -6.42 14.84
N ASN A 60 6.21 -6.41 13.70
CA ASN A 60 5.09 -5.50 13.44
C ASN A 60 4.28 -5.96 12.22
N GLY A 61 2.97 -5.72 12.22
CA GLY A 61 2.12 -5.82 11.04
C GLY A 61 1.69 -4.43 10.55
N VAL A 62 1.80 -4.17 9.26
CA VAL A 62 1.29 -2.96 8.61
C VAL A 62 0.25 -3.34 7.59
N VAL A 63 -0.90 -2.68 7.64
CA VAL A 63 -2.06 -2.91 6.78
C VAL A 63 -2.35 -1.64 5.98
N ILE A 64 -2.57 -1.81 4.68
CA ILE A 64 -3.37 -0.89 3.88
C ILE A 64 -4.77 -1.49 3.82
N GLY A 65 -5.74 -0.81 4.40
CA GLY A 65 -7.11 -1.27 4.49
C GLY A 65 -8.08 -0.35 3.73
N ARG A 66 -9.29 -0.86 3.53
CA ARG A 66 -10.43 -0.08 3.03
C ARG A 66 -11.56 -0.09 4.05
N LEU A 67 -12.07 1.10 4.36
CA LEU A 67 -13.34 1.26 5.05
C LEU A 67 -14.49 0.77 4.14
N ASP A 68 -15.67 0.55 4.72
CA ASP A 68 -16.86 0.09 3.98
C ASP A 68 -17.28 1.04 2.83
N ASP A 69 -16.94 2.33 2.94
CA ASP A 69 -17.16 3.34 1.88
C ASP A 69 -16.10 3.30 0.76
N GLY A 70 -15.11 2.41 0.87
CA GLY A 70 -14.01 2.23 -0.07
C GLY A 70 -12.78 3.12 0.20
N THR A 71 -12.84 4.02 1.18
CA THR A 71 -11.74 4.91 1.57
C THR A 71 -10.56 4.12 2.11
N ARG A 72 -9.35 4.39 1.58
CA ARG A 72 -8.12 3.74 2.02
C ARG A 72 -7.58 4.36 3.30
N PHE A 73 -6.90 3.55 4.10
CA PHE A 73 -6.10 4.00 5.25
C PHE A 73 -4.85 3.13 5.41
N ILE A 74 -3.92 3.61 6.21
CA ILE A 74 -2.73 2.85 6.65
C ILE A 74 -2.85 2.67 8.17
N ALA A 75 -2.63 1.45 8.66
CA ALA A 75 -2.65 1.15 10.10
C ALA A 75 -1.55 0.15 10.48
N ASN A 76 -1.09 0.23 11.73
CA ASN A 76 -0.39 -0.89 12.34
C ASN A 76 -1.41 -1.89 12.88
N THR A 77 -1.02 -3.15 13.07
CA THR A 77 -1.77 -4.10 13.89
C THR A 77 -1.43 -3.92 15.38
N PRO A 78 -2.23 -4.47 16.32
CA PRO A 78 -1.83 -4.58 17.72
C PRO A 78 -0.44 -5.19 17.91
N ALA A 79 0.20 -4.86 19.02
CA ALA A 79 1.47 -5.46 19.42
C ALA A 79 1.26 -6.90 19.93
N ASP A 80 1.08 -7.82 18.99
CA ASP A 80 0.74 -9.22 19.25
C ASP A 80 1.57 -10.16 18.37
N ALA A 81 2.48 -10.90 18.99
CA ALA A 81 3.37 -11.83 18.30
C ALA A 81 2.63 -13.03 17.69
N ALA A 82 1.52 -13.48 18.30
CA ALA A 82 0.72 -14.56 17.75
C ALA A 82 0.02 -14.10 16.47
N LEU A 83 -0.53 -12.89 16.49
CA LEU A 83 -1.12 -12.27 15.31
C LEU A 83 -0.10 -12.12 14.18
N TRP A 84 1.09 -11.59 14.47
CA TRP A 84 2.11 -11.43 13.42
C TRP A 84 2.56 -12.77 12.83
N HIS A 85 2.67 -13.80 13.67
CA HIS A 85 2.97 -15.15 13.18
C HIS A 85 1.83 -15.74 12.33
N GLU A 86 0.58 -15.49 12.71
CA GLU A 86 -0.59 -15.89 11.93
C GLU A 86 -0.61 -15.19 10.57
N MET A 87 -0.29 -13.89 10.52
CA MET A 87 -0.23 -13.11 9.27
C MET A 87 0.82 -13.62 8.27
N GLU A 88 1.89 -14.28 8.74
CA GLU A 88 2.90 -14.91 7.89
C GLU A 88 2.49 -16.28 7.36
N THR A 89 1.62 -16.97 8.08
CA THR A 89 1.28 -18.38 7.83
C THR A 89 -0.10 -18.58 7.21
N ALA A 90 -0.99 -17.59 7.34
CA ALA A 90 -2.30 -17.54 6.72
C ALA A 90 -2.43 -16.32 5.81
N ASP A 91 -3.33 -16.41 4.82
CA ASP A 91 -3.64 -15.29 3.93
C ASP A 91 -4.60 -14.31 4.63
N PHE A 92 -4.11 -13.08 4.85
CA PHE A 92 -4.89 -12.00 5.45
C PHE A 92 -5.48 -11.04 4.40
N LEU A 93 -5.26 -11.25 3.10
CA LEU A 93 -5.90 -10.45 2.07
C LEU A 93 -7.43 -10.58 2.16
N GLY A 94 -8.12 -9.44 2.15
CA GLY A 94 -9.57 -9.39 2.28
C GLY A 94 -10.12 -9.67 3.67
N ARG A 95 -9.28 -9.97 4.68
CA ARG A 95 -9.77 -10.23 6.04
C ARG A 95 -10.40 -8.98 6.64
N HIS A 96 -11.58 -9.14 7.25
CA HIS A 96 -12.31 -8.06 7.91
C HIS A 96 -11.76 -7.75 9.29
N GLY A 97 -12.03 -6.54 9.76
CA GLY A 97 -11.68 -6.09 11.09
C GLY A 97 -12.20 -4.69 11.37
N ARG A 98 -11.67 -4.08 12.44
CA ARG A 98 -11.98 -2.69 12.79
C ARG A 98 -10.70 -1.87 12.85
N VAL A 99 -10.73 -0.68 12.25
CA VAL A 99 -9.70 0.34 12.46
C VAL A 99 -10.17 1.34 13.50
N ALA A 100 -9.26 1.76 14.36
CA ALA A 100 -9.42 2.89 15.28
C ALA A 100 -8.15 3.73 15.26
N ASN A 101 -8.20 4.95 15.77
CA ASN A 101 -7.04 5.83 15.85
C ASN A 101 -6.93 6.51 17.21
N ASP A 102 -5.72 6.92 17.57
CA ASP A 102 -5.40 7.66 18.80
C ASP A 102 -5.19 9.17 18.56
N GLY A 103 -5.66 9.67 17.40
CA GLY A 103 -5.40 11.04 16.93
C GLY A 103 -4.06 11.24 16.24
N ALA A 104 -3.18 10.24 16.21
CA ALA A 104 -1.90 10.30 15.50
C ALA A 104 -1.62 9.07 14.64
N ARG A 105 -2.13 7.89 15.04
CA ARG A 105 -1.88 6.61 14.38
C ARG A 105 -3.14 5.77 14.35
N ASN A 106 -3.30 5.01 13.28
CA ASN A 106 -4.35 4.00 13.17
C ASN A 106 -3.84 2.64 13.67
N THR A 107 -4.72 1.90 14.33
CA THR A 107 -4.58 0.49 14.68
C THR A 107 -5.72 -0.31 14.06
N PHE A 108 -5.40 -1.33 13.27
CA PHE A 108 -6.36 -2.25 12.69
C PHE A 108 -6.31 -3.59 13.42
N THR A 109 -7.44 -4.02 13.95
CA THR A 109 -7.59 -5.33 14.61
C THR A 109 -8.41 -6.25 13.69
N PRO A 110 -7.80 -7.29 13.11
CA PRO A 110 -8.51 -8.29 12.33
C PRO A 110 -9.50 -9.07 13.20
N THR A 111 -10.60 -9.53 12.58
CA THR A 111 -11.59 -10.43 13.18
C THR A 111 -11.49 -11.85 12.64
#